data_AF-A0A2I0XID1-F1
#
_entry.id   AF-A0A2I0XID1-F1
#
_cell.length_a   1.000
_cell.length_b   1.000
_cell.length_c   1.000
_cell.angle_alpha   90.00
_cell.angle_beta   90.00
_cell.angle_gamma   90.00
#
_symmetry.space_group_name_H-M   'P 1'
#
loop_
_entity.id
_entity.type
_entity.pdbx_description
1 polymer ?
#
loop_
_entity_poly.entity_id
_entity_poly.type
_entity_poly.pdbx_seq_one_letter_code
_entity_poly.pdbx_strand_id
1 'polypeptide(L)'
;MGLASDELVEIQLGKNAGEPSVVTVNCPDKTGLGCDLCRIILEFGLCITRGDVSTDGQWCFVVLWVVPCSPKINIQWTSLKNRLLSECPTFAIPFYLDLGSLPKITQTYLLKLFSVNRKGLLHDITHVLCELDLCIHRVKVSTTPDGRVMDLFFITDGMEQLHTRKRQDETRQKLSSVLGVSSITCEIELVEDFQQGFSSLPPTVAEELFSPELSNSQVCSQALSSDLAKMKKVNVTIDNSLSPCHTLLQIYCADQKGLLYDILRTLKDYNIQISYGRFLSDMNGYREIDLFIQQTDGKKILDPEKQDALCSKMKLEVIHPLKVIIVSRGPDTELLVANSVELCGRGRPRVFFDVTLALKMLDICIFSAEIGKHRTAERQWEVYRFLLEERRDFPLSSRKVRNQIVDGVRRALMGW
;
A
#
# COMPACT_ATOMS: atom_id res chain seq x y z
N MET A 1 29.08 12.60 28.53
CA MET A 1 28.12 13.69 28.85
C MET A 1 27.05 13.68 27.77
N GLY A 2 25.79 13.37 28.14
CA GLY A 2 24.56 13.46 27.34
C GLY A 2 24.48 12.44 26.17
N LEU A 3 23.48 11.59 26.02
CA LEU A 3 22.06 11.73 26.35
C LEU A 3 21.51 10.42 26.94
N ALA A 4 20.75 10.55 28.01
CA ALA A 4 19.78 9.54 28.40
C ALA A 4 18.56 9.67 27.47
N SER A 5 18.08 8.54 26.95
CA SER A 5 16.94 8.38 26.00
C SER A 5 17.31 8.24 24.51
N ASP A 6 18.09 7.22 24.12
CA ASP A 6 18.10 6.78 22.71
C ASP A 6 16.81 5.96 22.44
N GLU A 7 15.70 6.67 22.21
CA GLU A 7 14.53 6.03 21.63
C GLU A 7 14.88 5.61 20.19
N LEU A 8 14.80 4.31 19.88
CA LEU A 8 15.08 3.79 18.53
C LEU A 8 14.25 4.46 17.44
N VAL A 9 13.08 5.00 17.81
CA VAL A 9 12.20 5.75 16.90
C VAL A 9 11.76 7.03 17.61
N GLU A 10 12.06 8.17 16.98
CA GLU A 10 11.64 9.49 17.41
C GLU A 10 10.69 10.10 16.36
N ILE A 11 9.61 10.74 16.81
CA ILE A 11 8.68 11.46 15.94
C ILE A 11 8.55 12.90 16.42
N GLN A 12 8.99 13.84 15.59
CA GLN A 12 8.86 15.27 15.81
C GLN A 12 7.72 15.81 14.94
N LEU A 13 6.67 16.34 15.57
CA LEU A 13 5.52 16.88 14.84
C LEU A 13 5.83 18.27 14.27
N GLY A 14 5.34 18.52 13.05
CA GLY A 14 5.35 19.85 12.45
C GLY A 14 4.62 20.86 13.34
N LYS A 15 5.17 22.08 13.49
CA LYS A 15 4.61 23.10 14.40
C LYS A 15 3.44 23.84 13.77
N ASN A 16 3.46 24.00 12.45
CA ASN A 16 2.45 24.71 11.68
C ASN A 16 1.69 23.79 10.71
N ALA A 17 0.49 24.21 10.30
CA ALA A 17 -0.29 23.50 9.29
C ALA A 17 0.49 23.46 7.96
N GLY A 18 0.78 22.25 7.48
CA GLY A 18 1.53 22.02 6.24
C GLY A 18 3.04 21.83 6.43
N GLU A 19 3.58 22.02 7.65
CA GLU A 19 4.95 21.61 7.94
C GLU A 19 5.04 20.08 8.04
N PRO A 20 6.06 19.46 7.43
CA PRO A 20 6.26 18.02 7.55
C PRO A 20 6.65 17.63 8.97
N SER A 21 6.05 16.56 9.47
CA SER A 21 6.55 15.87 10.66
C SER A 21 7.81 15.07 10.30
N VAL A 22 8.74 14.93 11.23
CA VAL A 22 9.99 14.20 11.03
C VAL A 22 9.94 12.90 11.82
N VAL A 23 10.16 11.78 11.13
CA VAL A 23 10.30 10.45 11.72
C VAL A 23 11.76 10.05 11.60
N THR A 24 12.41 9.85 12.74
CA THR A 24 13.80 9.40 12.83
C THR A 24 13.81 7.97 13.38
N VAL A 25 14.52 7.07 12.71
CA VAL A 25 14.72 5.69 13.14
C VAL A 25 16.22 5.43 13.23
N ASN A 26 16.68 5.00 14.39
CA ASN A 26 18.05 4.61 14.66
C ASN A 26 18.04 3.22 15.31
N CYS A 27 18.30 2.19 14.51
CA CYS A 27 18.22 0.80 14.96
C CYS A 27 19.20 -0.10 14.22
N PRO A 28 19.42 -1.35 14.68
CA PRO A 28 20.22 -2.30 13.92
C PRO A 28 19.63 -2.52 12.54
N ASP A 29 20.48 -2.77 11.55
CA ASP A 29 20.04 -2.95 10.18
C ASP A 29 19.43 -4.35 9.97
N LYS A 30 18.42 -4.42 9.10
CA LYS A 30 17.89 -5.67 8.57
C LYS A 30 17.57 -5.49 7.10
N THR A 31 17.76 -6.54 6.32
CA THR A 31 17.42 -6.51 4.89
C THR A 31 15.94 -6.18 4.72
N GLY A 32 15.64 -5.12 3.96
CA GLY A 32 14.28 -4.67 3.69
C GLY A 32 13.67 -3.73 4.74
N LEU A 33 14.42 -3.31 5.78
CA LEU A 33 13.93 -2.40 6.82
C LEU A 33 13.29 -1.13 6.25
N GLY A 34 13.99 -0.44 5.34
CA GLY A 34 13.48 0.80 4.72
C GLY A 34 12.13 0.60 4.01
N CYS A 35 11.95 -0.54 3.33
CA CYS A 35 10.68 -0.90 2.70
C CYS A 35 9.58 -1.09 3.75
N ASP A 36 9.86 -1.81 4.84
CA ASP A 36 8.89 -2.06 5.91
C ASP A 36 8.49 -0.76 6.64
N LEU A 37 9.44 0.15 6.89
CA LEU A 37 9.17 1.46 7.48
C LEU A 37 8.29 2.32 6.56
N CYS A 38 8.61 2.39 5.26
CA CYS A 38 7.81 3.15 4.29
C CYS A 38 6.41 2.58 4.13
N ARG A 39 6.26 1.25 4.24
CA ARG A 39 4.98 0.56 4.23
C ARG A 39 4.11 1.00 5.40
N ILE A 40 4.65 1.02 6.62
CA ILE A 40 3.92 1.48 7.82
C ILE A 40 3.51 2.95 7.67
N ILE A 41 4.40 3.82 7.23
CA ILE A 41 4.08 5.24 7.02
C ILE A 41 2.90 5.36 6.04
N LEU A 42 2.92 4.59 4.95
CA LEU A 42 1.82 4.57 3.98
C LEU A 42 0.52 3.98 4.56
N GLU A 43 0.59 2.95 5.40
CA GLU A 43 -0.56 2.37 6.13
C GLU A 43 -1.29 3.41 6.99
N PHE A 44 -0.54 4.30 7.67
CA PHE A 44 -1.08 5.40 8.46
C PHE A 44 -1.56 6.60 7.61
N GLY A 45 -1.47 6.49 6.28
CA GLY A 45 -1.94 7.51 5.36
C GLY A 45 -1.05 8.74 5.28
N LEU A 46 0.23 8.57 5.59
CA LEU A 46 1.26 9.57 5.43
C LEU A 46 1.98 9.40 4.08
N CYS A 47 2.42 10.52 3.54
CA CYS A 47 3.15 10.65 2.29
C CYS A 47 4.56 11.17 2.62
N ILE A 48 5.60 10.52 2.09
CA ILE A 48 7.00 10.86 2.35
C ILE A 48 7.43 11.94 1.36
N THR A 49 7.85 13.09 1.89
CA THR A 49 8.25 14.29 1.13
C THR A 49 9.76 14.49 1.07
N ARG A 50 10.51 13.87 1.96
CA ARG A 50 11.96 13.84 1.93
C ARG A 50 12.41 12.64 2.72
N GLY A 51 13.57 12.10 2.39
CA GLY A 51 14.19 11.06 3.17
C GLY A 51 15.70 11.09 3.05
N ASP A 52 16.37 10.70 4.12
CA ASP A 52 17.80 10.45 4.16
C ASP A 52 17.98 9.08 4.86
N VAL A 53 18.69 8.15 4.24
CA VAL A 53 18.95 6.80 4.73
C VAL A 53 20.45 6.55 4.69
N SER A 54 21.01 5.99 5.76
CA SER A 54 22.40 5.58 5.83
C SER A 54 22.51 4.31 6.65
N THR A 55 23.29 3.34 6.18
CA THR A 55 23.60 2.11 6.93
C THR A 55 25.06 1.72 6.74
N ASP A 56 25.64 1.15 7.78
CA ASP A 56 26.95 0.48 7.72
C ASP A 56 26.82 -1.06 7.62
N GLY A 57 25.59 -1.55 7.44
CA GLY A 57 25.23 -2.97 7.40
C GLY A 57 24.97 -3.59 8.78
N GLN A 58 25.30 -2.91 9.87
CA GLN A 58 24.99 -3.32 11.24
C GLN A 58 23.96 -2.40 11.89
N TRP A 59 24.06 -1.10 11.61
CA TRP A 59 23.19 -0.03 12.10
C TRP A 59 22.66 0.76 10.93
N CYS A 60 21.39 1.13 11.04
CA CYS A 60 20.69 1.93 10.06
C CYS A 60 20.14 3.20 10.73
N PHE A 61 20.39 4.32 10.06
CA PHE A 61 19.86 5.63 10.41
C PHE A 61 18.98 6.13 9.27
N VAL A 62 17.70 6.35 9.58
CA VAL A 62 16.67 6.75 8.62
C VAL A 62 15.96 7.99 9.14
N VAL A 63 15.88 9.03 8.31
CA VAL A 63 15.11 10.25 8.60
C VAL A 63 14.13 10.47 7.48
N LEU A 64 12.85 10.58 7.80
CA LEU A 64 11.76 10.75 6.82
C LEU A 64 10.89 11.93 7.21
N TRP A 65 10.66 12.83 6.25
CA TRP A 65 9.75 13.96 6.39
C TRP A 65 8.40 13.55 5.81
N VAL A 66 7.38 13.52 6.65
CA VAL A 66 6.07 12.97 6.33
C VAL A 66 4.97 14.01 6.47
N VAL A 67 4.02 13.99 5.53
CA VAL A 67 2.81 14.82 5.56
C VAL A 67 1.57 13.94 5.42
N PRO A 68 0.42 14.30 6.02
CA PRO A 68 -0.83 13.59 5.76
C PRO A 68 -1.19 13.62 4.27
N CYS A 69 -1.52 12.48 3.67
CA CYS A 69 -1.96 12.45 2.27
C CYS A 69 -3.35 13.09 2.07
N SER A 70 -4.08 13.38 3.16
CA SER A 70 -5.32 14.16 3.13
C SER A 70 -5.45 14.94 4.45
N PRO A 71 -5.96 16.19 4.42
CA PRO A 71 -6.08 17.03 5.60
C PRO A 71 -7.09 16.50 6.63
N LYS A 72 -7.95 15.56 6.24
CA LYS A 72 -8.98 14.98 7.11
C LYS A 72 -8.52 13.75 7.90
N ILE A 73 -7.31 13.26 7.67
CA ILE A 73 -6.82 12.04 8.32
C ILE A 73 -6.42 12.35 9.76
N ASN A 74 -7.00 11.62 10.71
CA ASN A 74 -6.56 11.63 12.09
C ASN A 74 -5.48 10.57 12.31
N ILE A 75 -4.25 11.01 12.61
CA ILE A 75 -3.09 10.13 12.73
C ILE A 75 -2.84 9.82 14.20
N GLN A 76 -2.89 8.52 14.53
CA GLN A 76 -2.52 8.01 15.85
C GLN A 76 -0.99 7.88 15.96
N TRP A 77 -0.30 9.01 16.19
CA TRP A 77 1.17 9.07 16.22
C TRP A 77 1.83 8.08 17.20
N THR A 78 1.21 7.82 18.35
CA THR A 78 1.70 6.82 19.31
C THR A 78 1.65 5.41 18.74
N SER A 79 0.58 5.07 18.01
CA SER A 79 0.46 3.76 17.35
C SER A 79 1.45 3.63 16.20
N LEU A 80 1.63 4.70 15.41
CA LEU A 80 2.66 4.78 14.37
C LEU A 80 4.05 4.51 14.95
N LYS A 81 4.43 5.18 16.03
CA LYS A 81 5.72 4.97 16.71
C LYS A 81 5.88 3.51 17.15
N ASN A 82 4.86 2.92 17.78
CA ASN A 82 4.91 1.52 18.21
C ASN A 82 5.05 0.53 17.06
N ARG A 83 4.37 0.78 15.93
CA ARG A 83 4.46 -0.04 14.71
C ARG A 83 5.84 0.05 14.07
N LEU A 84 6.42 1.24 13.99
CA LEU A 84 7.79 1.43 13.50
C LEU A 84 8.81 0.73 14.41
N LEU A 85 8.63 0.84 15.73
CA LEU A 85 9.45 0.12 16.71
C LEU A 85 9.34 -1.40 16.57
N SER A 86 8.15 -1.95 16.29
CA SER A 86 7.98 -3.40 16.18
C SER A 86 8.66 -4.00 14.94
N GLU A 87 8.96 -3.18 13.92
CA GLU A 87 9.77 -3.61 12.77
C GLU A 87 11.28 -3.46 13.02
N CYS A 88 11.71 -2.67 14.01
CA CYS A 88 13.12 -2.50 14.33
C CYS A 88 13.68 -3.80 14.96
N PRO A 89 14.77 -4.37 14.44
CA PRO A 89 15.38 -5.56 15.04
C PRO A 89 15.98 -5.24 16.42
N THR A 90 15.76 -6.13 17.39
CA THR A 90 16.41 -6.07 18.70
C THR A 90 17.71 -6.86 18.69
N PHE A 91 18.76 -6.33 19.32
CA PHE A 91 20.07 -6.97 19.41
C PHE A 91 19.96 -8.36 20.05
N ALA A 92 20.18 -9.43 19.29
CA ALA A 92 20.34 -10.77 19.85
C ALA A 92 21.77 -10.89 20.42
N ILE A 93 21.90 -10.92 21.74
CA ILE A 93 23.17 -11.28 22.39
C ILE A 93 23.44 -12.77 22.08
N PRO A 94 24.63 -13.17 21.56
CA PRO A 94 24.88 -14.51 21.01
C PRO A 94 24.76 -15.71 21.98
N PHE A 95 24.45 -15.49 23.26
CA PHE A 95 24.43 -16.55 24.28
C PHE A 95 23.04 -17.15 24.53
N TYR A 96 21.99 -16.62 23.93
CA TYR A 96 20.71 -17.30 23.85
C TYR A 96 20.60 -17.93 22.47
N LEU A 97 20.45 -19.26 22.44
CA LEU A 97 20.01 -19.99 21.26
C LEU A 97 18.80 -19.25 20.67
N ASP A 98 18.96 -18.76 19.45
CA ASP A 98 17.89 -18.25 18.62
C ASP A 98 16.96 -19.44 18.33
N LEU A 99 16.00 -19.67 19.23
CA LEU A 99 14.77 -20.37 18.86
C LEU A 99 14.11 -19.45 17.85
N GLY A 100 14.46 -19.65 16.58
CA GLY A 100 14.09 -18.77 15.48
C GLY A 100 12.68 -18.27 15.65
N SER A 101 12.51 -16.95 15.54
CA SER A 101 11.22 -16.28 15.71
C SER A 101 10.15 -17.06 14.97
N LEU A 102 9.32 -17.81 15.71
CA LEU A 102 8.15 -18.43 15.12
C LEU A 102 7.37 -17.29 14.44
N PRO A 103 6.86 -17.50 13.22
CA PRO A 103 6.01 -16.49 12.60
C PRO A 103 4.91 -16.14 13.60
N LYS A 104 4.88 -14.88 14.07
CA LYS A 104 3.80 -14.41 14.93
C LYS A 104 2.49 -14.66 14.19
N ILE A 105 1.71 -15.62 14.66
CA ILE A 105 0.42 -15.95 14.06
C ILE A 105 -0.52 -14.80 14.41
N THR A 106 -0.64 -13.83 13.52
CA THR A 106 -1.64 -12.78 13.65
C THR A 106 -3.02 -13.41 13.54
N GLN A 107 -3.78 -13.34 14.64
CA GLN A 107 -5.14 -13.84 14.70
C GLN A 107 -6.03 -13.11 13.69
N THR A 108 -6.75 -13.88 12.88
CA THR A 108 -7.72 -13.35 11.93
C THR A 108 -9.10 -13.35 12.57
N TYR A 109 -9.83 -12.25 12.41
CA TYR A 109 -11.17 -12.06 12.94
C TYR A 109 -12.17 -11.86 11.80
N LEU A 110 -13.36 -12.40 11.95
CA LEU A 110 -14.51 -12.13 11.10
C LEU A 110 -15.36 -11.05 11.76
N LEU A 111 -15.36 -9.86 11.17
CA LEU A 111 -16.26 -8.77 11.50
C LEU A 111 -17.50 -8.86 10.60
N LYS A 112 -18.65 -9.13 11.19
CA LYS A 112 -19.96 -9.12 10.52
C LYS A 112 -20.65 -7.80 10.82
N LEU A 113 -21.06 -7.09 9.78
CA LEU A 113 -21.81 -5.85 9.87
C LEU A 113 -23.12 -5.99 9.12
N PHE A 114 -24.21 -5.74 9.82
CA PHE A 114 -25.54 -5.68 9.24
C PHE A 114 -26.07 -4.26 9.33
N SER A 115 -26.34 -3.63 8.20
CA SER A 115 -26.77 -2.23 8.16
C SER A 115 -27.67 -1.92 6.95
N VAL A 116 -28.30 -0.75 6.97
CA VAL A 116 -29.09 -0.26 5.82
C VAL A 116 -28.13 0.20 4.72
N ASN A 117 -28.37 -0.23 3.48
CA ASN A 117 -27.50 0.17 2.38
C ASN A 117 -27.54 1.69 2.20
N ARG A 118 -26.36 2.33 2.13
CA ARG A 118 -26.25 3.73 1.74
C ARG A 118 -25.00 3.96 0.91
N LYS A 119 -25.04 5.04 0.11
CA LYS A 119 -23.92 5.46 -0.72
C LYS A 119 -22.67 5.70 0.15
N GLY A 120 -21.54 5.15 -0.29
CA GLY A 120 -20.25 5.31 0.38
C GLY A 120 -20.09 4.55 1.70
N LEU A 121 -21.05 3.71 2.09
CA LEU A 121 -21.04 2.95 3.34
C LEU A 121 -19.74 2.13 3.50
N LEU A 122 -19.37 1.38 2.46
CA LEU A 122 -18.16 0.55 2.48
C LEU A 122 -16.89 1.37 2.71
N HIS A 123 -16.81 2.57 2.12
CA HIS A 123 -15.69 3.47 2.38
C HIS A 123 -15.69 4.00 3.82
N ASP A 124 -16.86 4.38 4.34
CA ASP A 124 -16.98 4.89 5.71
C ASP A 124 -16.58 3.81 6.74
N ILE A 125 -16.98 2.56 6.53
CA ILE A 125 -16.53 1.42 7.34
C ILE A 125 -15.02 1.24 7.21
N THR A 126 -14.50 1.20 5.98
CA THR A 126 -13.06 1.05 5.72
C THR A 126 -12.25 2.15 6.40
N HIS A 127 -12.76 3.39 6.43
CA HIS A 127 -12.14 4.50 7.11
C HIS A 127 -11.99 4.25 8.61
N VAL A 128 -13.06 3.80 9.28
CA VAL A 128 -13.01 3.45 10.70
C VAL A 128 -12.03 2.31 10.97
N LEU A 129 -12.04 1.27 10.12
CA LEU A 129 -11.11 0.14 10.26
C LEU A 129 -9.65 0.60 10.12
N CYS A 130 -9.34 1.46 9.15
CA CYS A 130 -8.01 2.06 9.00
C CYS A 130 -7.62 2.94 10.21
N GLU A 131 -8.52 3.76 10.74
CA GLU A 131 -8.25 4.58 11.93
C GLU A 131 -7.99 3.73 13.19
N LEU A 132 -8.55 2.52 13.22
CA LEU A 132 -8.34 1.55 14.28
C LEU A 132 -7.13 0.64 14.02
N ASP A 133 -6.36 0.83 12.95
CA ASP A 133 -5.24 -0.08 12.59
C ASP A 133 -5.71 -1.54 12.37
N LEU A 134 -6.93 -1.71 11.87
CA LEU A 134 -7.50 -3.00 11.47
C LEU A 134 -7.30 -3.20 9.97
N CYS A 135 -6.46 -4.17 9.60
CA CYS A 135 -6.15 -4.50 8.22
C CYS A 135 -7.20 -5.46 7.64
N ILE A 136 -7.71 -5.16 6.44
CA ILE A 136 -8.71 -5.98 5.75
C ILE A 136 -8.00 -6.94 4.80
N HIS A 137 -8.21 -8.26 4.98
CA HIS A 137 -7.66 -9.31 4.11
C HIS A 137 -8.66 -9.80 3.07
N ARG A 138 -9.94 -9.77 3.41
CA ARG A 138 -11.03 -10.16 2.53
C ARG A 138 -12.29 -9.44 2.93
N VAL A 139 -13.05 -9.04 1.93
CA VAL A 139 -14.41 -8.52 2.10
C VAL A 139 -15.35 -9.43 1.35
N LYS A 140 -16.57 -9.57 1.86
CA LYS A 140 -17.71 -10.07 1.11
C LYS A 140 -18.90 -9.19 1.47
N VAL A 141 -19.30 -8.37 0.51
CA VAL A 141 -20.50 -7.54 0.60
C VAL A 141 -21.64 -8.27 -0.09
N SER A 142 -22.79 -8.34 0.59
CA SER A 142 -24.02 -8.92 0.04
C SER A 142 -25.24 -8.10 0.44
N THR A 143 -26.06 -7.75 -0.52
CA THR A 143 -27.35 -7.08 -0.28
C THR A 143 -28.44 -8.13 -0.13
N THR A 144 -29.17 -8.09 0.99
CA THR A 144 -30.31 -8.97 1.25
C THR A 144 -31.56 -8.48 0.50
N PRO A 145 -32.55 -9.36 0.21
CA PRO A 145 -33.74 -9.00 -0.56
C PRO A 145 -34.60 -7.88 0.07
N ASP A 146 -34.45 -7.65 1.37
CA ASP A 146 -35.10 -6.57 2.14
C ASP A 146 -34.36 -5.22 2.04
N GLY A 147 -33.32 -5.12 1.21
CA GLY A 147 -32.56 -3.89 0.96
C GLY A 147 -31.48 -3.57 2.02
N ARG A 148 -31.26 -4.48 2.99
CA ARG A 148 -30.15 -4.36 3.95
C ARG A 148 -28.86 -4.95 3.36
N VAL A 149 -27.72 -4.58 3.94
CA VAL A 149 -26.41 -5.09 3.53
C VAL A 149 -25.81 -5.88 4.68
N MET A 150 -25.34 -7.07 4.36
CA MET A 150 -24.49 -7.90 5.20
C MET A 150 -23.07 -7.84 4.65
N ASP A 151 -22.20 -7.16 5.39
CA ASP A 151 -20.78 -7.04 5.09
C ASP A 151 -19.99 -7.96 6.01
N LEU A 152 -19.17 -8.81 5.42
CA LEU A 152 -18.27 -9.72 6.11
C LEU A 152 -16.83 -9.28 5.83
N PHE A 153 -16.12 -8.84 6.86
CA PHE A 153 -14.72 -8.44 6.77
C PHE A 153 -13.85 -9.45 7.52
N PHE A 154 -12.86 -10.01 6.85
CA PHE A 154 -11.79 -10.75 7.49
C PHE A 154 -10.66 -9.77 7.78
N ILE A 155 -10.39 -9.54 9.06
CA ILE A 155 -9.49 -8.50 9.53
C ILE A 155 -8.41 -9.04 10.46
N THR A 156 -7.27 -8.37 10.50
CA THR A 156 -6.25 -8.54 11.54
C THR A 156 -6.03 -7.23 12.26
N ASP A 157 -5.72 -7.28 13.55
CA ASP A 157 -5.42 -6.08 14.34
C ASP A 157 -3.91 -5.81 14.37
N GLY A 158 -3.49 -4.66 13.83
CA GLY A 158 -2.10 -4.22 13.82
C GLY A 158 -1.56 -3.95 15.23
N MET A 159 -2.44 -3.73 16.20
CA MET A 159 -2.12 -3.59 17.62
C MET A 159 -2.16 -4.92 18.40
N GLU A 160 -2.57 -6.02 17.78
CA GLU A 160 -2.71 -7.36 18.40
C GLU A 160 -3.58 -7.39 19.67
N GLN A 161 -4.53 -6.45 19.83
CA GLN A 161 -5.36 -6.26 21.03
C GLN A 161 -6.83 -6.64 20.83
N LEU A 162 -7.25 -7.02 19.62
CA LEU A 162 -8.63 -7.35 19.28
C LEU A 162 -9.17 -8.62 19.98
N HIS A 163 -8.30 -9.41 20.61
CA HIS A 163 -8.70 -10.49 21.51
C HIS A 163 -9.32 -9.95 22.82
N THR A 164 -9.08 -8.69 23.17
CA THR A 164 -9.61 -8.07 24.40
C THR A 164 -11.01 -7.50 24.18
N ARG A 165 -11.89 -7.67 25.18
CA ARG A 165 -13.25 -7.10 25.13
C ARG A 165 -13.24 -5.58 24.98
N LYS A 166 -12.35 -4.89 25.68
CA LYS A 166 -12.20 -3.43 25.60
C LYS A 166 -11.99 -2.96 24.15
N ARG A 167 -11.07 -3.59 23.42
CA ARG A 167 -10.77 -3.26 22.02
C ARG A 167 -11.93 -3.59 21.08
N GLN A 168 -12.63 -4.70 21.33
CA GLN A 168 -13.83 -5.06 20.57
C GLN A 168 -14.96 -4.05 20.80
N ASP A 169 -15.21 -3.64 22.04
CA ASP A 169 -16.24 -2.67 22.41
C ASP A 169 -15.96 -1.29 21.80
N GLU A 170 -14.70 -0.82 21.87
CA GLU A 170 -14.26 0.41 21.19
C GLU A 170 -14.48 0.35 19.68
N THR A 171 -14.15 -0.79 19.05
CA THR A 171 -14.35 -1.03 17.62
C THR A 171 -15.84 -0.98 17.25
N ARG A 172 -16.68 -1.70 18.00
CA ARG A 172 -18.14 -1.71 17.81
C ARG A 172 -18.73 -0.31 17.96
N GLN A 173 -18.29 0.46 18.96
CA GLN A 173 -18.79 1.80 19.22
C GLN A 173 -18.46 2.76 18.07
N LYS A 174 -17.22 2.74 17.57
CA LYS A 174 -16.82 3.57 16.42
C LYS A 174 -17.52 3.17 15.12
N LEU A 175 -17.74 1.87 14.90
CA LEU A 175 -18.51 1.42 13.72
C LEU A 175 -19.98 1.84 13.83
N SER A 176 -20.57 1.73 15.02
CA SER A 176 -21.96 2.13 15.26
C SER A 176 -22.20 3.62 15.04
N SER A 177 -21.23 4.49 15.38
CA SER A 177 -21.37 5.94 15.14
C SER A 177 -21.42 6.29 13.65
N VAL A 178 -20.80 5.49 12.79
CA VAL A 178 -20.77 5.68 11.33
C VAL A 178 -21.97 5.04 10.64
N LEU A 179 -22.47 3.92 11.17
CA LEU A 179 -23.57 3.16 10.57
C LEU A 179 -24.96 3.76 10.88
N GLY A 180 -25.10 4.57 11.93
CA GLY A 180 -26.36 5.21 12.34
C GLY A 180 -27.08 4.46 13.47
N VAL A 181 -28.26 4.93 13.92
CA VAL A 181 -28.97 4.37 15.11
C VAL A 181 -29.92 3.22 14.75
N SER A 182 -30.11 2.94 13.45
CA SER A 182 -31.11 2.00 12.94
C SER A 182 -30.58 0.56 12.93
N SER A 183 -30.80 -0.17 14.04
CA SER A 183 -30.72 -1.63 14.14
C SER A 183 -29.50 -2.29 13.47
N ILE A 184 -28.31 -1.89 13.90
CA ILE A 184 -27.05 -2.46 13.42
C ILE A 184 -26.62 -3.61 14.32
N THR A 185 -26.34 -4.75 13.68
CA THR A 185 -25.64 -5.86 14.33
C THR A 185 -24.19 -5.82 13.89
N CYS A 186 -23.30 -5.57 14.84
CA CYS A 186 -21.86 -5.77 14.68
C CYS A 186 -21.50 -7.03 15.47
N GLU A 187 -20.80 -7.98 14.87
CA GLU A 187 -20.30 -9.19 15.52
C GLU A 187 -18.83 -9.38 15.15
N ILE A 188 -17.99 -9.78 16.11
CA ILE A 188 -16.57 -10.04 15.91
C ILE A 188 -16.30 -11.45 16.40
N GLU A 189 -15.86 -12.32 15.49
CA GLU A 189 -15.58 -13.74 15.77
C GLU A 189 -14.12 -14.05 15.42
N LEU A 190 -13.45 -14.87 16.23
CA LEU A 190 -12.12 -15.38 15.90
C LEU A 190 -12.23 -16.50 14.86
N VAL A 191 -11.38 -16.46 13.82
CA VAL A 191 -11.34 -17.48 12.78
C VAL A 191 -10.00 -18.20 12.83
N GLU A 192 -10.02 -19.50 13.10
CA GLU A 192 -8.81 -20.33 13.24
C GLU A 192 -8.23 -20.76 11.87
N ASP A 193 -9.08 -21.00 10.87
CA ASP A 193 -8.67 -21.42 9.52
C ASP A 193 -9.15 -20.44 8.44
N PHE A 194 -8.39 -19.37 8.22
CA PHE A 194 -8.64 -18.47 7.09
C PHE A 194 -7.92 -18.99 5.83
N GLN A 195 -8.64 -19.74 4.97
CA GLN A 195 -8.19 -19.99 3.61
C GLN A 195 -8.51 -18.77 2.72
N GLN A 196 -7.47 -18.19 2.12
CA GLN A 196 -7.58 -17.06 1.21
C GLN A 196 -8.16 -17.54 -0.14
N GLY A 197 -9.46 -17.82 -0.16
CA GLY A 197 -10.19 -18.17 -1.38
C GLY A 197 -10.47 -16.92 -2.20
N PHE A 198 -9.91 -16.87 -3.41
CA PHE A 198 -10.19 -15.85 -4.42
C PHE A 198 -10.93 -16.50 -5.58
N SER A 199 -12.03 -15.88 -6.04
CA SER A 199 -12.72 -16.36 -7.24
C SER A 199 -11.79 -16.36 -8.46
N SER A 200 -11.80 -17.45 -9.24
CA SER A 200 -10.91 -17.60 -10.40
C SER A 200 -11.16 -16.51 -11.43
N LEU A 201 -10.09 -15.82 -11.85
CA LEU A 201 -10.15 -14.83 -12.92
C LEU A 201 -10.28 -15.53 -14.28
N PRO A 202 -11.10 -15.02 -15.22
CA PRO A 202 -11.08 -15.48 -16.60
C PRO A 202 -9.68 -15.35 -17.21
N PRO A 203 -9.21 -16.29 -18.04
CA PRO A 203 -7.85 -16.28 -18.60
C PRO A 203 -7.50 -14.98 -19.32
N THR A 204 -8.42 -14.44 -20.13
CA THR A 204 -8.22 -13.18 -20.87
C THR A 204 -8.00 -11.97 -19.96
N VAL A 205 -8.71 -11.93 -18.83
CA VAL A 205 -8.58 -10.87 -17.82
C VAL A 205 -7.27 -11.03 -17.06
N ALA A 206 -6.87 -12.27 -16.76
CA ALA A 206 -5.59 -12.55 -16.12
C ALA A 206 -4.41 -12.19 -17.04
N GLU A 207 -4.49 -12.48 -18.34
CA GLU A 207 -3.49 -12.06 -19.33
C GLU A 207 -3.39 -10.52 -19.34
N GLU A 208 -4.49 -9.79 -19.53
CA GLU A 208 -4.46 -8.32 -19.53
C GLU A 208 -3.91 -7.74 -18.21
N LEU A 209 -4.31 -8.30 -17.07
CA LEU A 209 -3.91 -7.81 -15.75
C LEU A 209 -2.47 -8.18 -15.40
N PHE A 210 -1.92 -9.28 -15.89
CA PHE A 210 -0.60 -9.76 -15.48
C PHE A 210 0.48 -9.71 -16.56
N SER A 211 0.13 -9.39 -17.81
CA SER A 211 1.10 -9.26 -18.90
C SER A 211 2.27 -8.32 -18.54
N PRO A 212 3.52 -8.75 -18.78
CA PRO A 212 4.72 -7.95 -18.55
C PRO A 212 4.90 -6.86 -19.60
N GLU A 213 4.49 -7.10 -20.86
CA GLU A 213 4.47 -6.06 -21.88
C GLU A 213 3.20 -5.21 -21.77
N LEU A 214 3.39 -3.92 -21.51
CA LEU A 214 2.43 -2.92 -21.95
C LEU A 214 2.50 -2.90 -23.47
N SER A 215 1.74 -3.76 -24.13
CA SER A 215 1.46 -3.52 -25.53
C SER A 215 0.93 -2.09 -25.61
N ASN A 216 1.52 -1.26 -26.47
CA ASN A 216 1.09 0.13 -26.71
C ASN A 216 -0.36 0.23 -27.25
N SER A 217 -1.11 -0.87 -27.17
CA SER A 217 -2.44 -1.14 -27.68
C SER A 217 -3.24 -1.83 -26.58
N GLN A 218 -3.66 -1.12 -25.53
CA GLN A 218 -5.07 -1.13 -25.12
C GLN A 218 -5.36 -0.08 -24.03
N VAL A 219 -6.09 0.98 -24.42
CA VAL A 219 -7.50 1.23 -24.08
C VAL A 219 -7.68 1.89 -22.69
N CYS A 220 -7.34 3.18 -22.61
CA CYS A 220 -8.12 4.26 -21.97
C CYS A 220 -7.43 5.62 -22.25
N SER A 221 -7.06 5.89 -23.50
CA SER A 221 -6.05 6.90 -23.88
C SER A 221 -6.55 8.33 -24.10
N GLN A 222 -7.82 8.66 -23.82
CA GLN A 222 -8.36 9.99 -24.14
C GLN A 222 -8.49 10.93 -22.94
N ALA A 223 -8.54 10.45 -21.69
CA ALA A 223 -8.67 11.30 -20.50
C ALA A 223 -7.35 11.56 -19.74
N LEU A 224 -6.29 10.79 -20.06
CA LEU A 224 -5.05 10.71 -19.27
C LEU A 224 -3.87 11.51 -19.86
N SER A 225 -4.06 12.31 -20.92
CA SER A 225 -2.91 12.79 -21.71
C SER A 225 -1.86 13.57 -20.91
N SER A 226 -2.25 14.39 -19.93
CA SER A 226 -1.29 15.20 -19.16
C SER A 226 -0.57 14.43 -18.06
N ASP A 227 -1.30 13.66 -17.25
CA ASP A 227 -0.71 12.98 -16.08
C ASP A 227 0.09 11.74 -16.50
N LEU A 228 -0.39 10.99 -17.51
CA LEU A 228 0.42 9.94 -18.12
C LEU A 228 1.63 10.51 -18.89
N ALA A 229 1.52 11.70 -19.49
CA ALA A 229 2.68 12.34 -20.11
C ALA A 229 3.72 12.78 -19.06
N LYS A 230 3.28 13.29 -17.90
CA LYS A 230 4.17 13.55 -16.75
C LYS A 230 4.85 12.26 -16.26
N MET A 231 4.09 11.17 -16.12
CA MET A 231 4.64 9.85 -15.75
C MET A 231 5.59 9.26 -16.79
N LYS A 232 5.42 9.55 -18.08
CA LYS A 232 6.35 9.07 -19.11
C LYS A 232 7.74 9.70 -18.99
N LYS A 233 7.87 10.80 -18.24
CA LYS A 233 9.16 11.44 -17.95
C LYS A 233 9.82 10.82 -16.71
N VAL A 234 10.00 9.49 -16.74
CA VAL A 234 10.80 8.76 -15.74
C VAL A 234 12.18 8.52 -16.32
N ASN A 235 13.20 9.05 -15.64
CA ASN A 235 14.58 8.74 -15.93
C ASN A 235 15.14 7.84 -14.83
N VAL A 236 15.77 6.75 -15.22
CA VAL A 236 16.49 5.86 -14.29
C VAL A 236 17.86 5.65 -14.90
N THR A 237 18.89 6.09 -14.19
CA THR A 237 20.29 6.01 -14.62
C THR A 237 21.11 5.30 -13.56
N ILE A 238 22.16 4.62 -14.03
CA ILE A 238 23.12 3.94 -13.18
C ILE A 238 24.49 4.55 -13.43
N ASP A 239 25.21 4.85 -12.35
CA ASP A 239 26.58 5.35 -12.39
C ASP A 239 27.48 4.56 -11.43
N ASN A 240 28.59 4.04 -11.95
CA ASN A 240 29.58 3.28 -11.18
C ASN A 240 30.87 4.08 -10.92
N SER A 241 30.95 5.34 -11.35
CA SER A 241 32.15 6.20 -11.27
C SER A 241 32.27 6.96 -9.94
N LEU A 242 31.13 7.32 -9.31
CA LEU A 242 31.09 8.20 -8.13
C LEU A 242 31.48 7.53 -6.81
N SER A 243 31.52 6.21 -6.75
CA SER A 243 31.96 5.45 -5.57
C SER A 243 32.84 4.30 -6.01
N PRO A 244 33.91 3.93 -5.29
CA PRO A 244 34.70 2.74 -5.62
C PRO A 244 34.00 1.43 -5.25
N CYS A 245 33.04 1.45 -4.32
CA CYS A 245 32.42 0.25 -3.74
C CYS A 245 30.92 0.09 -4.03
N HIS A 246 30.24 1.14 -4.50
CA HIS A 246 28.79 1.14 -4.68
C HIS A 246 28.39 1.54 -6.10
N THR A 247 27.25 1.03 -6.55
CA THR A 247 26.58 1.46 -7.77
C THR A 247 25.59 2.57 -7.39
N LEU A 248 25.66 3.74 -8.01
CA LEU A 248 24.66 4.78 -7.83
C LEU A 248 23.48 4.52 -8.76
N LEU A 249 22.28 4.40 -8.21
CA LEU A 249 21.02 4.35 -8.92
C LEU A 249 20.31 5.70 -8.72
N GLN A 250 20.12 6.44 -9.80
CA GLN A 250 19.43 7.72 -9.78
C GLN A 250 18.07 7.59 -10.47
N ILE A 251 17.02 8.06 -9.81
CA ILE A 251 15.65 8.01 -10.30
C ILE A 251 15.08 9.41 -10.25
N TYR A 252 14.66 9.91 -11.41
CA TYR A 252 13.93 11.16 -11.56
C TYR A 252 12.53 10.87 -12.12
N CYS A 253 11.49 11.17 -11.34
CA CYS A 253 10.11 10.82 -11.69
C CYS A 253 9.09 11.79 -11.10
N ALA A 254 7.84 11.73 -11.58
CA ALA A 254 6.75 12.51 -10.99
C ALA A 254 6.45 12.03 -9.57
N ASP A 255 6.10 12.95 -8.68
CA ASP A 255 5.70 12.61 -7.32
C ASP A 255 4.38 11.84 -7.31
N GLN A 256 4.30 10.85 -6.43
CA GLN A 256 3.11 10.03 -6.24
C GLN A 256 3.09 9.38 -4.87
N LYS A 257 1.89 9.13 -4.37
CA LYS A 257 1.64 8.41 -3.14
C LYS A 257 2.34 7.05 -3.16
N GLY A 258 3.11 6.76 -2.12
CA GLY A 258 3.79 5.46 -1.97
C GLY A 258 5.01 5.25 -2.86
N LEU A 259 5.48 6.26 -3.60
CA LEU A 259 6.64 6.14 -4.52
C LEU A 259 7.86 5.48 -3.85
N LEU A 260 8.23 5.97 -2.67
CA LEU A 260 9.39 5.45 -1.96
C LEU A 260 9.22 3.98 -1.58
N TYR A 261 8.02 3.59 -1.14
CA TYR A 261 7.70 2.20 -0.85
C TYR A 261 7.83 1.35 -2.12
N ASP A 262 7.29 1.79 -3.26
CA ASP A 262 7.33 1.03 -4.51
C ASP A 262 8.77 0.81 -5.03
N ILE A 263 9.64 1.82 -4.86
CA ILE A 263 11.08 1.72 -5.21
C ILE A 263 11.81 0.77 -4.26
N LEU A 264 11.69 0.96 -2.94
CA LEU A 264 12.38 0.15 -1.95
C LEU A 264 11.91 -1.31 -1.97
N ARG A 265 10.62 -1.54 -2.25
CA ARG A 265 10.06 -2.87 -2.48
C ARG A 265 10.74 -3.53 -3.68
N THR A 266 10.85 -2.82 -4.79
CA THR A 266 11.49 -3.36 -6.00
C THR A 266 12.95 -3.74 -5.72
N LEU A 267 13.69 -2.92 -4.97
CA LEU A 267 15.08 -3.26 -4.57
C LEU A 267 15.14 -4.45 -3.61
N LYS A 268 14.22 -4.53 -2.65
CA LYS A 268 14.07 -5.67 -1.72
C LYS A 268 13.80 -6.97 -2.48
N ASP A 269 12.90 -6.96 -3.47
CA ASP A 269 12.56 -8.14 -4.27
C ASP A 269 13.75 -8.63 -5.13
N TYR A 270 14.68 -7.74 -5.50
CA TYR A 270 15.92 -8.06 -6.22
C TYR A 270 17.10 -8.38 -5.28
N ASN A 271 16.88 -8.41 -3.97
CA ASN A 271 17.91 -8.58 -2.95
C ASN A 271 19.06 -7.55 -3.06
N ILE A 272 18.73 -6.31 -3.43
CA ILE A 272 19.70 -5.22 -3.52
C ILE A 272 19.76 -4.50 -2.18
N GLN A 273 20.97 -4.33 -1.66
CA GLN A 273 21.24 -3.59 -0.43
C GLN A 273 21.46 -2.11 -0.75
N ILE A 274 21.00 -1.24 0.16
CA ILE A 274 21.14 0.21 0.04
C ILE A 274 22.04 0.66 1.17
N SER A 275 23.18 1.27 0.86
CA SER A 275 24.14 1.77 1.87
C SER A 275 23.86 3.23 2.23
N TYR A 276 23.48 4.02 1.22
CA TYR A 276 23.08 5.42 1.39
C TYR A 276 21.94 5.74 0.43
N GLY A 277 20.97 6.51 0.88
CA GLY A 277 19.83 6.93 0.07
C GLY A 277 19.42 8.35 0.38
N ARG A 278 19.14 9.12 -0.66
CA ARG A 278 18.65 10.50 -0.56
C ARG A 278 17.40 10.65 -1.41
N PHE A 279 16.35 11.22 -0.82
CA PHE A 279 15.06 11.42 -1.47
C PHE A 279 14.71 12.90 -1.35
N LEU A 280 14.68 13.60 -2.48
CA LEU A 280 14.42 15.03 -2.56
C LEU A 280 13.13 15.30 -3.35
N SER A 281 12.37 16.29 -2.88
CA SER A 281 11.32 16.93 -3.69
C SER A 281 11.93 18.06 -4.48
N ASP A 282 11.59 18.16 -5.76
CA ASP A 282 11.65 19.45 -6.43
C ASP A 282 10.35 20.25 -6.16
N MET A 283 10.38 21.54 -6.46
CA MET A 283 9.23 22.44 -6.31
C MET A 283 8.18 22.27 -7.43
N ASN A 284 8.46 21.43 -8.44
CA ASN A 284 7.67 21.28 -9.66
C ASN A 284 6.86 19.97 -9.69
N GLY A 285 6.82 19.23 -8.58
CA GLY A 285 6.08 17.96 -8.46
C GLY A 285 6.81 16.75 -9.03
N TYR A 286 8.13 16.83 -9.16
CA TYR A 286 9.01 15.69 -9.42
C TYR A 286 9.89 15.39 -8.21
N ARG A 287 10.41 14.17 -8.20
CA ARG A 287 11.26 13.60 -7.17
C ARG A 287 12.58 13.21 -7.78
N GLU A 288 13.65 13.55 -7.08
CA GLU A 288 14.99 13.07 -7.36
C GLU A 288 15.42 12.14 -6.22
N ILE A 289 15.84 10.95 -6.59
CA ILE A 289 16.15 9.87 -5.68
C ILE A 289 17.50 9.29 -6.05
N ASP A 290 18.45 9.39 -5.14
CA ASP A 290 19.81 8.88 -5.31
C ASP A 290 20.05 7.76 -4.31
N LEU A 291 20.36 6.55 -4.80
CA LEU A 291 20.60 5.36 -3.98
C LEU A 291 21.95 4.75 -4.29
N PHE A 292 22.82 4.66 -3.30
CA PHE A 292 24.06 3.88 -3.38
C PHE A 292 23.74 2.45 -3.00
N ILE A 293 23.79 1.58 -4.01
CA ILE A 293 23.34 0.20 -3.92
C ILE A 293 24.48 -0.80 -4.13
N GLN A 294 24.30 -1.98 -3.54
CA GLN A 294 25.20 -3.13 -3.66
C GLN A 294 24.38 -4.42 -3.87
N GLN A 295 25.03 -5.41 -4.50
CA GLN A 295 24.51 -6.77 -4.56
C GLN A 295 24.67 -7.46 -3.20
N THR A 296 24.02 -8.60 -3.02
CA THR A 296 24.12 -9.40 -1.78
C THR A 296 25.54 -9.85 -1.43
N ASP A 297 26.46 -9.88 -2.40
CA ASP A 297 27.87 -10.19 -2.20
C ASP A 297 28.71 -8.96 -1.81
N GLY A 298 28.07 -7.81 -1.58
CA GLY A 298 28.71 -6.54 -1.24
C GLY A 298 29.40 -5.85 -2.43
N LYS A 299 29.25 -6.36 -3.65
CA LYS A 299 29.87 -5.77 -4.84
C LYS A 299 28.91 -4.85 -5.59
N LYS A 300 29.49 -4.03 -6.46
CA LYS A 300 28.77 -3.25 -7.46
C LYS A 300 28.08 -4.14 -8.49
N ILE A 301 27.00 -3.61 -9.05
CA ILE A 301 26.40 -4.17 -10.26
C ILE A 301 27.23 -3.70 -11.44
N LEU A 302 28.16 -4.53 -11.92
CA LEU A 302 29.02 -4.21 -13.08
C LEU A 302 28.49 -4.75 -14.40
N ASP A 303 27.68 -5.80 -14.33
CA ASP A 303 27.09 -6.48 -15.49
C ASP A 303 26.04 -5.57 -16.17
N PRO A 304 26.26 -5.15 -17.43
CA PRO A 304 25.33 -4.28 -18.14
C PRO A 304 23.93 -4.88 -18.29
N GLU A 305 23.81 -6.19 -18.47
CA GLU A 305 22.49 -6.84 -18.62
C GLU A 305 21.69 -6.75 -17.32
N LYS A 306 22.36 -6.90 -16.17
CA LYS A 306 21.73 -6.73 -14.85
C LYS A 306 21.35 -5.28 -14.58
N GLN A 307 22.18 -4.33 -15.01
CA GLN A 307 21.88 -2.90 -14.92
C GLN A 307 20.65 -2.55 -15.75
N ASP A 308 20.59 -3.00 -17.00
CA ASP A 308 19.48 -2.73 -17.91
C ASP A 308 18.18 -3.40 -17.44
N ALA A 309 18.27 -4.63 -16.91
CA ALA A 309 17.13 -5.32 -16.31
C ALA A 309 16.59 -4.56 -15.09
N LEU A 310 17.47 -4.10 -14.19
CA LEU A 310 17.10 -3.31 -13.01
C LEU A 310 16.46 -1.98 -13.42
N CYS A 311 17.08 -1.24 -14.35
CA CYS A 311 16.56 0.03 -14.85
C CYS A 311 15.19 -0.13 -15.51
N SER A 312 15.04 -1.13 -16.38
CA SER A 312 13.78 -1.39 -17.08
C SER A 312 12.67 -1.77 -16.10
N LYS A 313 13.00 -2.62 -15.12
CA LYS A 313 12.05 -3.00 -14.08
C LYS A 313 11.66 -1.80 -13.20
N MET A 314 12.62 -1.02 -12.74
CA MET A 314 12.38 0.15 -11.90
C MET A 314 11.48 1.17 -12.63
N LYS A 315 11.74 1.41 -13.92
CA LYS A 315 10.88 2.26 -14.75
C LYS A 315 9.43 1.75 -14.77
N LEU A 316 9.23 0.45 -15.00
CA LEU A 316 7.89 -0.14 -15.03
C LEU A 316 7.17 -0.01 -13.68
N GLU A 317 7.85 -0.30 -12.57
CA GLU A 317 7.23 -0.26 -11.24
C GLU A 317 6.97 1.18 -10.77
N VAL A 318 7.77 2.17 -11.19
CA VAL A 318 7.51 3.60 -10.91
C VAL A 318 6.35 4.14 -11.74
N ILE A 319 6.25 3.79 -13.03
CA ILE A 319 5.19 4.29 -13.91
C ILE A 319 3.86 3.57 -13.62
N HIS A 320 3.89 2.28 -13.29
CA HIS A 320 2.70 1.45 -13.13
C HIS A 320 2.79 0.53 -11.91
N PRO A 321 2.88 1.09 -10.68
CA PRO A 321 2.91 0.27 -9.46
C PRO A 321 1.60 -0.50 -9.22
N LEU A 322 0.51 -0.01 -9.83
CA LEU A 322 -0.83 -0.57 -9.77
C LEU A 322 -1.41 -0.68 -11.17
N LYS A 323 -2.06 -1.81 -11.43
CA LYS A 323 -2.84 -2.04 -12.65
C LYS A 323 -4.32 -1.90 -12.33
N VAL A 324 -5.03 -1.12 -13.14
CA VAL A 324 -6.46 -0.83 -12.97
C VAL A 324 -7.14 -1.10 -14.30
N ILE A 325 -8.07 -2.05 -14.31
CA ILE A 325 -8.85 -2.41 -15.49
C ILE A 325 -10.33 -2.51 -15.12
N ILE A 326 -11.20 -2.33 -16.10
CA ILE A 326 -12.64 -2.48 -15.94
C ILE A 326 -13.17 -3.40 -17.04
N VAL A 327 -13.81 -4.49 -16.62
CA VAL A 327 -14.22 -5.58 -17.50
C VAL A 327 -15.71 -5.83 -17.38
N SER A 328 -16.31 -6.42 -18.41
CA SER A 328 -17.69 -6.88 -18.39
C SER A 328 -17.75 -8.38 -18.18
N ARG A 329 -18.59 -8.83 -17.25
CA ARG A 329 -18.86 -10.24 -16.99
C ARG A 329 -20.35 -10.50 -17.20
N GLY A 330 -20.76 -10.74 -18.45
CA GLY A 330 -22.18 -10.82 -18.78
C GLY A 330 -22.85 -9.45 -18.60
N PRO A 331 -23.96 -9.34 -17.83
CA PRO A 331 -24.61 -8.05 -17.56
C PRO A 331 -23.81 -7.18 -16.57
N ASP A 332 -22.89 -7.79 -15.83
CA ASP A 332 -22.21 -7.16 -14.72
C ASP A 332 -20.94 -6.42 -15.15
N THR A 333 -20.61 -5.32 -14.46
CA THR A 333 -19.37 -4.56 -14.65
C THR A 333 -18.47 -4.70 -13.43
N GLU A 334 -17.22 -5.08 -13.66
CA GLU A 334 -16.25 -5.33 -12.61
C GLU A 334 -15.03 -4.43 -12.77
N LEU A 335 -14.66 -3.74 -11.70
CA LEU A 335 -13.41 -3.04 -11.56
C LEU A 335 -12.39 -3.96 -10.88
N LEU A 336 -11.22 -4.10 -11.49
CA LEU A 336 -10.11 -4.88 -10.96
C LEU A 336 -8.92 -3.96 -10.75
N VAL A 337 -8.35 -4.02 -9.55
CA VAL A 337 -7.09 -3.36 -9.21
C VAL A 337 -6.10 -4.43 -8.76
N ALA A 338 -4.88 -4.41 -9.28
CA ALA A 338 -3.84 -5.34 -8.88
C ALA A 338 -2.53 -4.63 -8.59
N ASN A 339 -1.83 -5.10 -7.56
CA ASN A 339 -0.44 -4.76 -7.26
C ASN A 339 0.38 -6.02 -7.01
N SER A 340 1.68 -5.92 -7.23
CA SER A 340 2.60 -6.96 -6.81
C SER A 340 2.62 -7.08 -5.29
N VAL A 341 2.80 -8.32 -4.83
CA VAL A 341 2.98 -8.66 -3.44
C VAL A 341 4.48 -8.77 -3.16
N GLU A 342 4.91 -8.22 -2.03
CA GLU A 342 6.26 -8.45 -1.50
C GLU A 342 6.54 -9.93 -1.27
N LEU A 343 7.82 -10.31 -1.22
CA LEU A 343 8.25 -11.64 -0.76
C LEU A 343 7.67 -12.03 0.61
N CYS A 344 7.41 -11.06 1.49
CA CYS A 344 6.77 -11.29 2.79
C CYS A 344 5.25 -11.57 2.70
N GLY A 345 4.68 -11.63 1.50
CA GLY A 345 3.26 -11.96 1.28
C GLY A 345 2.30 -10.79 1.48
N ARG A 346 2.82 -9.57 1.64
CA ARG A 346 2.06 -8.33 1.86
C ARG A 346 1.98 -7.47 0.59
N GLY A 347 0.80 -6.95 0.25
CA GLY A 347 0.61 -6.02 -0.86
C GLY A 347 0.81 -4.56 -0.47
N ARG A 348 0.62 -3.66 -1.46
CA ARG A 348 0.67 -2.21 -1.29
C ARG A 348 -0.44 -1.76 -0.31
N PRO A 349 -0.10 -1.05 0.77
CA PRO A 349 -1.09 -0.55 1.72
C PRO A 349 -2.17 0.34 1.11
N ARG A 350 -3.33 0.38 1.77
CA ARG A 350 -4.46 1.30 1.52
C ARG A 350 -5.10 1.25 0.13
N VAL A 351 -4.77 0.26 -0.70
CA VAL A 351 -5.40 0.10 -2.03
C VAL A 351 -6.93 0.01 -1.92
N PHE A 352 -7.46 -0.84 -1.03
CA PHE A 352 -8.91 -0.95 -0.80
C PHE A 352 -9.54 0.38 -0.34
N PHE A 353 -8.86 1.10 0.56
CA PHE A 353 -9.31 2.41 1.05
C PHE A 353 -9.39 3.43 -0.08
N ASP A 354 -8.36 3.53 -0.92
CA ASP A 354 -8.30 4.52 -2.00
C ASP A 354 -9.32 4.20 -3.11
N VAL A 355 -9.52 2.93 -3.45
CA VAL A 355 -10.53 2.52 -4.44
C VAL A 355 -11.93 2.83 -3.94
N THR A 356 -12.26 2.46 -2.69
CA THR A 356 -13.58 2.75 -2.12
C THR A 356 -13.84 4.26 -1.99
N LEU A 357 -12.80 5.05 -1.68
CA LEU A 357 -12.88 6.52 -1.67
C LEU A 357 -13.17 7.07 -3.07
N ALA A 358 -12.44 6.63 -4.08
CA ALA A 358 -12.61 7.06 -5.46
C ALA A 358 -14.03 6.75 -5.96
N LEU A 359 -14.51 5.52 -5.74
CA LEU A 359 -15.86 5.12 -6.14
C LEU A 359 -16.94 5.91 -5.40
N LYS A 360 -16.73 6.22 -4.11
CA LYS A 360 -17.61 7.12 -3.36
C LYS A 360 -17.65 8.53 -3.96
N MET A 361 -16.49 9.09 -4.35
CA MET A 361 -16.40 10.42 -4.96
C MET A 361 -17.02 10.49 -6.35
N LEU A 362 -17.00 9.38 -7.09
CA LEU A 362 -17.64 9.24 -8.40
C LEU A 362 -19.14 8.89 -8.31
N ASP A 363 -19.71 8.80 -7.11
CA ASP A 363 -21.09 8.36 -6.82
C ASP A 363 -21.44 6.97 -7.38
N ILE A 364 -20.46 6.05 -7.36
CA ILE A 364 -20.62 4.66 -7.82
C ILE A 364 -20.84 3.74 -6.63
N CYS A 365 -21.89 2.94 -6.71
CA CYS A 365 -22.18 1.93 -5.70
C CYS A 365 -21.42 0.63 -5.96
N ILE A 366 -20.90 0.05 -4.89
CA ILE A 366 -20.22 -1.22 -4.89
C ILE A 366 -21.24 -2.26 -4.43
N PHE A 367 -21.59 -3.18 -5.32
CA PHE A 367 -22.51 -4.28 -5.01
C PHE A 367 -21.79 -5.40 -4.28
N SER A 368 -20.57 -5.74 -4.71
CA SER A 368 -19.72 -6.71 -4.03
C SER A 368 -18.26 -6.33 -4.15
N ALA A 369 -17.44 -6.68 -3.16
CA ALA A 369 -16.01 -6.50 -3.19
C ALA A 369 -15.31 -7.75 -2.65
N GLU A 370 -14.20 -8.15 -3.28
CA GLU A 370 -13.37 -9.28 -2.89
C GLU A 370 -11.90 -8.89 -2.99
N ILE A 371 -11.09 -9.33 -2.03
CA ILE A 371 -9.63 -9.20 -2.04
C ILE A 371 -9.06 -10.61 -2.05
N GLY A 372 -8.11 -10.88 -2.92
CA GLY A 372 -7.41 -12.16 -2.90
C GLY A 372 -6.08 -12.12 -3.62
N LYS A 373 -5.41 -13.27 -3.61
CA LYS A 373 -4.06 -13.40 -4.14
C LYS A 373 -4.07 -14.27 -5.39
N HIS A 374 -3.29 -13.86 -6.39
CA HIS A 374 -3.12 -14.59 -7.63
C HIS A 374 -1.63 -14.84 -7.87
N ARG A 375 -1.25 -16.09 -8.11
CA ARG A 375 0.15 -16.47 -8.39
C ARG A 375 0.35 -16.61 -9.89
N THR A 376 1.33 -15.87 -10.41
CA THR A 376 1.83 -16.02 -11.77
C THR A 376 3.21 -16.70 -11.74
N ALA A 377 3.77 -17.05 -12.89
CA ALA A 377 5.10 -17.67 -12.97
C ALA A 377 6.20 -16.76 -12.40
N GLU A 378 6.07 -15.44 -12.54
CA GLU A 378 7.09 -14.47 -12.12
C GLU A 378 6.90 -14.00 -10.68
N ARG A 379 5.65 -13.76 -10.25
CA ARG A 379 5.35 -13.17 -8.93
C ARG A 379 3.92 -13.43 -8.45
N GLN A 380 3.69 -13.14 -7.17
CA GLN A 380 2.36 -13.11 -6.58
C GLN A 380 1.78 -11.70 -6.66
N TRP A 381 0.48 -11.63 -6.93
CA TRP A 381 -0.31 -10.41 -7.03
C TRP A 381 -1.41 -10.41 -5.99
N GLU A 382 -1.73 -9.23 -5.47
CA GLU A 382 -2.93 -8.99 -4.68
C GLU A 382 -3.92 -8.27 -5.58
N VAL A 383 -5.11 -8.84 -5.69
CA VAL A 383 -6.15 -8.42 -6.62
C VAL A 383 -7.38 -8.02 -5.82
N TYR A 384 -7.87 -6.84 -6.13
CA TYR A 384 -9.05 -6.22 -5.56
C TYR A 384 -10.12 -6.20 -6.65
N ARG A 385 -11.20 -6.94 -6.42
CA ARG A 385 -12.32 -7.07 -7.35
C ARG A 385 -13.53 -6.36 -6.78
N PHE A 386 -14.11 -5.45 -7.54
CA PHE A 386 -15.31 -4.71 -7.18
C PHE A 386 -16.37 -4.91 -8.26
N LEU A 387 -17.50 -5.48 -7.89
CA LEU A 387 -18.70 -5.54 -8.71
C LEU A 387 -19.46 -4.23 -8.53
N LEU A 388 -19.63 -3.48 -9.62
CA LEU A 388 -20.23 -2.15 -9.62
C LEU A 388 -21.71 -2.24 -9.96
N GLU A 389 -22.55 -1.48 -9.25
CA GLU A 389 -23.97 -1.38 -9.52
C GLU A 389 -24.24 -0.36 -10.63
N GLU A 390 -24.90 -0.77 -11.71
CA GLU A 390 -25.28 0.12 -12.81
C GLU A 390 -26.48 0.99 -12.41
N ARG A 391 -26.37 2.31 -12.63
CA ARG A 391 -27.47 3.26 -12.42
C ARG A 391 -27.94 3.85 -13.74
N ARG A 392 -29.23 4.18 -13.81
CA ARG A 392 -29.86 4.79 -15.00
C ARG A 392 -29.18 6.08 -15.46
N ASP A 393 -28.62 6.85 -14.53
CA ASP A 393 -27.92 8.12 -14.82
C ASP A 393 -26.43 7.93 -15.17
N PHE A 394 -25.87 6.73 -15.00
CA PHE A 394 -24.45 6.43 -15.17
C PHE A 394 -24.27 5.07 -15.87
N PRO A 395 -24.52 4.98 -17.19
CA PRO A 395 -24.49 3.72 -17.92
C PRO A 395 -23.05 3.19 -17.98
N LEU A 396 -22.80 2.08 -17.30
CA LEU A 396 -21.50 1.42 -17.23
C LEU A 396 -21.15 0.74 -18.57
N SER A 397 -22.11 0.65 -19.50
CA SER A 397 -21.88 0.29 -20.90
C SER A 397 -21.09 1.32 -21.71
N SER A 398 -21.07 2.60 -21.29
CA SER A 398 -20.35 3.66 -22.01
C SER A 398 -18.85 3.57 -21.79
N ARG A 399 -18.08 3.51 -22.88
CA ARG A 399 -16.61 3.53 -22.83
C ARG A 399 -16.09 4.75 -22.07
N LYS A 400 -16.65 5.93 -22.33
CA LYS A 400 -16.25 7.19 -21.68
C LYS A 400 -16.38 7.12 -20.16
N VAL A 401 -17.49 6.56 -19.67
CA VAL A 401 -17.74 6.35 -18.23
C VAL A 401 -16.70 5.38 -17.66
N ARG A 402 -16.45 4.26 -18.33
CA ARG A 402 -15.40 3.31 -17.92
C ARG A 402 -14.03 3.95 -17.80
N ASN A 403 -13.64 4.78 -18.78
CA ASN A 403 -12.38 5.51 -18.73
C ASN A 403 -12.33 6.46 -17.52
N GLN A 404 -13.43 7.17 -17.23
CA GLN A 404 -13.53 8.07 -16.08
C GLN A 404 -13.39 7.33 -14.74
N ILE A 405 -13.94 6.13 -14.63
CA ILE A 405 -13.82 5.30 -13.43
C ILE A 405 -12.36 4.88 -13.22
N VAL A 406 -11.75 4.30 -14.25
CA VAL A 406 -10.34 3.86 -14.21
C VAL A 406 -9.42 5.04 -13.88
N ASP A 407 -9.66 6.20 -14.49
CA ASP A 407 -8.91 7.43 -14.27
C ASP A 407 -9.08 7.95 -12.82
N GLY A 408 -10.32 8.08 -12.32
CA GLY A 408 -10.57 8.54 -10.96
C GLY A 408 -9.99 7.60 -9.90
N VAL A 409 -10.08 6.28 -10.10
CA VAL A 409 -9.47 5.28 -9.23
C VAL A 409 -7.95 5.37 -9.27
N ARG A 410 -7.35 5.53 -10.46
CA ARG A 410 -5.90 5.70 -10.60
C ARG A 410 -5.43 6.97 -9.89
N ARG A 411 -6.08 8.12 -10.08
CA ARG A 411 -5.72 9.37 -9.38
C ARG A 411 -5.75 9.20 -7.86
N ALA A 412 -6.78 8.57 -7.31
CA ALA A 412 -6.87 8.33 -5.87
C ALA A 412 -5.74 7.42 -5.34
N LEU A 413 -5.41 6.36 -6.09
CA LEU A 413 -4.34 5.43 -5.72
C LEU A 413 -2.94 6.06 -5.79
N MET A 414 -2.73 6.97 -6.74
CA MET A 414 -1.48 7.70 -6.96
C MET A 414 -1.39 9.01 -6.16
N GLY A 415 -2.48 9.46 -5.56
CA GLY A 415 -2.53 10.70 -4.76
C GLY A 415 -2.48 11.99 -5.58
N TRP A 416 -3.12 12.01 -6.76
CA TRP A 416 -3.15 13.15 -7.68
C TRP A 416 -4.43 13.98 -7.63
#